data_AF-A0A4S2LDA7-F1
#
_entry.id   AF-A0A4S2LDA7-F1
#
_cell.length_a   1.000
_cell.length_b   1.000
_cell.length_c   1.000
_cell.angle_alpha   90.00
_cell.angle_beta   90.00
_cell.angle_gamma   90.00
#
_symmetry.space_group_name_H-M   'P 1'
#
loop_
_entity.id
_entity.type
_entity.pdbx_description
1 polymer ?
#
loop_
_entity_poly.entity_id
_entity_poly.type
_entity_poly.pdbx_seq_one_letter_code
_entity_poly.pdbx_strand_id
1 'polypeptide(L)'
;MNPEVLTHAVDGFIGLGPGGSNLYFEQTFMGYMAKQKVIQHQKFGFIFEKSVISFLDVLQITIACRNVTADKFRIVYTHSKYGAVGQFVFGDQVETRVRGKLAYVPSISSMSWRLELSAILVGNQRLTLKDWSAVIDTAYKSVVLPMKLATYINGLLGHTGTIDAFSTMDCERNGGWPDITFVLGARPLVLKHAQYLAKVTADAP
;
A
#
# COMPACT_ATOMS: atom_id res chain seq x y z
N MET A 1 -2.07 -16.10 -6.22
CA MET A 1 -1.97 -14.98 -7.18
C MET A 1 -3.09 -15.16 -8.19
N ASN A 2 -3.91 -14.13 -8.40
CA ASN A 2 -4.86 -14.14 -9.51
C ASN A 2 -4.05 -13.94 -10.81
N PRO A 3 -4.06 -14.87 -11.78
CA PRO A 3 -3.31 -14.74 -13.03
C PRO A 3 -3.78 -13.58 -13.93
N GLU A 4 -4.91 -12.95 -13.65
CA GLU A 4 -5.43 -11.82 -14.43
C GLU A 4 -4.73 -10.47 -14.14
N VAL A 5 -3.83 -10.39 -13.16
CA VAL A 5 -3.03 -9.17 -12.88
C VAL A 5 -1.85 -8.99 -13.86
N LEU A 6 -1.73 -9.87 -14.87
CA LEU A 6 -0.78 -9.75 -15.96
C LEU A 6 -1.20 -8.65 -16.95
N THR A 7 -1.04 -7.39 -16.56
CA THR A 7 -0.83 -6.35 -17.57
C THR A 7 0.51 -6.64 -18.26
N HIS A 8 0.59 -6.54 -19.60
CA HIS A 8 1.74 -6.85 -20.49
C HIS A 8 3.09 -6.16 -20.19
N ALA A 9 3.31 -5.61 -18.98
CA ALA A 9 4.42 -4.74 -18.63
C ALA A 9 5.58 -5.42 -17.89
N VAL A 10 5.45 -6.69 -17.47
CA VAL A 10 6.51 -7.42 -16.73
C VAL A 10 6.63 -8.87 -17.20
N ASP A 11 7.86 -9.38 -17.27
CA ASP A 11 8.17 -10.75 -17.73
C ASP A 11 8.04 -11.81 -16.63
N GLY A 12 7.93 -11.41 -15.36
CA GLY A 12 7.84 -12.34 -14.24
C GLY A 12 7.83 -11.67 -12.87
N PHE A 13 7.82 -12.50 -11.82
CA PHE A 13 7.75 -12.08 -10.43
C PHE A 13 8.92 -12.61 -9.61
N ILE A 14 9.44 -11.78 -8.71
CA ILE A 14 10.42 -12.18 -7.70
C ILE A 14 9.71 -12.15 -6.34
N GLY A 15 9.52 -13.32 -5.75
CA GLY A 15 8.94 -13.46 -4.42
C GLY A 15 9.92 -13.01 -3.33
N LEU A 16 9.48 -12.09 -2.47
CA LEU A 16 10.28 -11.54 -1.37
C LEU A 16 9.70 -11.86 0.01
N GLY A 17 8.92 -12.95 0.13
CA GLY A 17 8.41 -13.42 1.41
C GLY A 17 9.56 -13.81 2.38
N PRO A 18 9.34 -13.73 3.70
CA PRO A 18 10.36 -14.07 4.70
C PRO A 18 10.74 -15.56 4.69
N GLY A 19 9.86 -16.42 4.19
CA GLY A 19 10.09 -17.86 3.99
C GLY A 19 9.77 -18.29 2.56
N GLY A 20 10.49 -19.30 2.05
CA GLY A 20 10.20 -19.94 0.77
C GLY A 20 9.05 -20.93 0.87
N SER A 21 8.39 -21.27 -0.24
CA SER A 21 7.55 -22.47 -0.25
C SER A 21 8.44 -23.70 -0.08
N ASN A 22 8.03 -24.69 0.73
CA ASN A 22 8.72 -25.98 0.90
C ASN A 22 8.74 -26.85 -0.37
N LEU A 23 8.65 -26.24 -1.55
CA LEU A 23 8.56 -26.86 -2.86
C LEU A 23 9.75 -26.38 -3.69
N TYR A 24 10.70 -27.30 -3.92
CA TYR A 24 11.82 -27.28 -4.88
C TYR A 24 12.85 -26.14 -4.81
N PHE A 25 12.55 -25.00 -4.18
CA PHE A 25 13.47 -23.91 -3.89
C PHE A 25 13.56 -23.73 -2.38
N GLU A 26 14.54 -24.39 -1.76
CA GLU A 26 14.69 -24.39 -0.30
C GLU A 26 15.04 -23.01 0.31
N GLN A 27 15.39 -22.02 -0.53
CA GLN A 27 15.86 -20.71 -0.06
C GLN A 27 15.18 -19.56 -0.80
N THR A 28 14.86 -18.49 -0.06
CA THR A 28 14.35 -17.25 -0.63
C THR A 28 15.45 -16.54 -1.44
N PHE A 29 15.06 -15.65 -2.35
CA PHE A 29 16.01 -14.81 -3.08
C PHE A 29 16.98 -14.07 -2.13
N MET A 30 16.46 -13.51 -1.04
CA MET A 30 17.25 -12.86 0.00
C MET A 30 18.20 -13.84 0.73
N GLY A 31 17.75 -15.07 0.98
CA GLY A 31 18.57 -16.13 1.57
C GLY A 31 19.76 -16.50 0.67
N TYR A 32 19.54 -16.59 -0.64
CA TYR A 32 20.62 -16.83 -1.61
C TYR A 32 21.62 -15.67 -1.64
N MET A 33 21.16 -14.42 -1.67
CA MET A 33 22.06 -13.25 -1.65
C MET A 33 22.95 -13.21 -0.41
N ALA A 34 22.41 -13.54 0.76
CA ALA A 34 23.16 -13.62 2.00
C ALA A 34 24.17 -14.77 1.99
N LYS A 35 23.79 -15.95 1.48
CA LYS A 35 24.69 -17.11 1.35
C LYS A 35 25.89 -16.80 0.45
N GLN A 36 25.65 -16.05 -0.62
CA GLN A 36 26.69 -15.60 -1.56
C GLN A 36 27.48 -14.37 -1.06
N LYS A 37 27.18 -13.86 0.15
CA LYS A 37 27.81 -12.68 0.75
C LYS A 37 27.67 -11.41 -0.10
N VAL A 38 26.63 -11.32 -0.94
CA VAL A 38 26.31 -10.12 -1.74
C VAL A 38 25.72 -9.03 -0.85
N ILE A 39 25.02 -9.42 0.21
CA ILE A 39 24.48 -8.54 1.24
C ILE A 39 24.96 -9.00 2.61
N GLN A 40 25.30 -8.05 3.47
CA GLN A 40 25.74 -8.34 4.83
C GLN A 40 24.55 -8.66 5.75
N HIS A 41 23.46 -7.91 5.63
CA HIS A 41 22.23 -8.10 6.37
C HIS A 41 21.07 -8.41 5.42
N GLN A 42 20.23 -9.38 5.77
CA GLN A 42 19.03 -9.78 5.02
C GLN A 42 17.89 -8.78 5.21
N LYS A 43 18.15 -7.55 4.74
CA LYS A 43 17.20 -6.44 4.75
C LYS A 43 16.99 -5.96 3.32
N PHE A 44 15.81 -5.43 3.08
CA PHE A 44 15.52 -4.68 1.86
C PHE A 44 14.46 -3.64 2.17
N GLY A 45 14.32 -2.67 1.27
CA GLY A 45 13.36 -1.59 1.39
C GLY A 45 12.82 -1.18 0.04
N PHE A 46 11.55 -0.78 0.03
CA PHE A 46 10.89 -0.15 -1.10
C PHE A 46 10.63 1.31 -0.80
N ILE A 47 10.93 2.18 -1.76
CA ILE A 47 10.68 3.61 -1.68
C ILE A 47 9.97 4.00 -2.95
N PHE A 48 8.69 4.37 -2.85
CA PHE A 48 7.89 4.79 -3.99
C PHE A 48 7.78 6.31 -4.01
N GLU A 49 7.99 6.95 -5.16
CA GLU A 49 7.86 8.41 -5.27
C GLU A 49 6.39 8.84 -5.34
N LYS A 50 5.54 8.07 -6.04
CA LYS A 50 4.07 8.25 -6.15
C LYS A 50 3.41 6.92 -6.50
N SER A 51 2.36 6.54 -5.77
CA SER A 51 1.53 5.39 -6.12
C SER A 51 0.80 5.68 -7.44
N VAL A 52 1.09 4.91 -8.49
CA VAL A 52 0.31 4.88 -9.73
C VAL A 52 -0.77 3.82 -9.55
N ILE A 53 -2.03 4.22 -9.57
CA ILE A 53 -3.20 3.33 -9.47
C ILE A 53 -3.54 2.84 -10.88
N SER A 54 -3.66 1.53 -11.06
CA SER A 54 -4.43 0.97 -12.18
C SER A 54 -5.02 -0.40 -11.80
N PHE A 55 -6.19 -0.63 -12.40
CA PHE A 55 -7.34 -1.45 -12.05
C PHE A 55 -7.10 -2.95 -11.84
N LEU A 56 -7.86 -3.53 -10.88
CA LEU A 56 -8.42 -4.89 -10.90
C LEU A 56 -9.32 -5.14 -9.66
N ASP A 57 -10.27 -6.07 -9.84
CA ASP A 57 -11.48 -6.34 -9.04
C ASP A 57 -11.24 -6.75 -7.58
N VAL A 58 -11.18 -5.78 -6.67
CA VAL A 58 -11.52 -5.97 -5.24
C VAL A 58 -12.02 -4.63 -4.69
N LEU A 59 -12.98 -4.63 -3.75
CA LEU A 59 -13.45 -3.41 -3.07
C LEU A 59 -12.29 -2.80 -2.26
N GLN A 60 -11.57 -1.87 -2.87
CA GLN A 60 -10.39 -1.21 -2.32
C GLN A 60 -10.81 0.06 -1.57
N ILE A 61 -10.03 0.48 -0.56
CA ILE A 61 -10.07 1.88 -0.09
C ILE A 61 -9.34 2.76 -1.12
N THR A 62 -9.77 2.65 -2.37
CA THR A 62 -9.45 3.59 -3.43
C THR A 62 -10.78 4.21 -3.76
N ILE A 63 -10.96 5.47 -3.35
CA ILE A 63 -12.22 6.16 -3.62
C ILE A 63 -12.01 7.07 -4.83
N ALA A 64 -12.81 6.84 -5.86
CA ALA A 64 -12.78 7.59 -7.10
C ALA A 64 -13.57 8.90 -6.95
N CYS A 65 -12.88 10.01 -7.18
CA CYS A 65 -13.43 11.36 -7.15
C CYS A 65 -13.87 11.77 -8.57
N ARG A 66 -15.16 12.10 -8.80
CA ARG A 66 -15.71 12.54 -10.11
C ARG A 66 -15.99 14.06 -10.14
N ASN A 67 -15.61 14.68 -11.27
CA ASN A 67 -15.89 16.03 -11.78
C ASN A 67 -14.84 17.17 -11.59
N VAL A 68 -14.60 17.81 -12.76
CA VAL A 68 -14.01 19.12 -13.14
C VAL A 68 -12.48 19.31 -13.23
N THR A 69 -12.15 20.11 -14.26
CA THR A 69 -10.96 20.41 -15.06
C THR A 69 -9.62 20.61 -14.37
N ALA A 70 -8.56 20.23 -15.11
CA ALA A 70 -7.16 20.38 -14.75
C ALA A 70 -6.77 21.83 -14.43
N ASP A 71 -6.15 22.04 -13.27
CA ASP A 71 -4.81 22.63 -13.21
C ASP A 71 -4.10 22.35 -11.86
N LYS A 72 -2.77 22.38 -11.92
CA LYS A 72 -1.75 21.89 -10.97
C LYS A 72 -1.97 22.25 -9.48
N PHE A 73 -1.65 21.32 -8.55
CA PHE A 73 -0.91 21.68 -7.33
C PHE A 73 -0.07 20.53 -6.72
N ARG A 74 1.18 20.89 -6.37
CA ARG A 74 2.31 20.12 -5.79
C ARG A 74 2.18 20.01 -4.24
N ILE A 75 2.86 19.12 -3.49
CA ILE A 75 4.29 19.16 -3.03
C ILE A 75 4.66 17.81 -2.30
N VAL A 76 5.69 17.03 -2.73
CA VAL A 76 7.14 16.81 -2.28
C VAL A 76 7.32 16.08 -0.91
N TYR A 77 8.06 14.95 -0.74
CA TYR A 77 9.46 14.55 -1.05
C TYR A 77 9.58 13.06 -1.49
N THR A 78 10.62 12.55 -2.19
CA THR A 78 11.99 12.98 -2.53
C THR A 78 12.29 12.78 -4.03
N HIS A 79 13.00 13.71 -4.65
CA HIS A 79 13.48 13.61 -6.03
C HIS A 79 14.63 12.60 -6.12
N SER A 80 14.42 11.46 -6.78
CA SER A 80 15.50 10.67 -7.34
C SER A 80 16.20 11.51 -8.41
N LYS A 81 17.55 11.50 -8.41
CA LYS A 81 18.39 12.15 -9.43
C LYS A 81 18.21 11.52 -10.82
N TYR A 82 17.60 10.33 -10.86
CA TYR A 82 17.26 9.57 -12.06
C TYR A 82 15.73 9.45 -12.09
N GLY A 83 15.06 9.61 -13.24
CA GLY A 83 13.59 9.58 -13.36
C GLY A 83 12.90 8.24 -13.04
N ALA A 84 13.27 7.59 -11.94
CA ALA A 84 12.71 6.36 -11.43
C ALA A 84 11.56 6.66 -10.47
N VAL A 85 10.36 6.15 -10.81
CA VAL A 85 9.12 6.26 -10.02
C VAL A 85 9.17 5.58 -8.64
N GLY A 86 10.27 4.87 -8.35
CA GLY A 86 10.57 4.25 -7.07
C GLY A 86 11.97 3.63 -7.04
N GLN A 87 12.41 3.18 -5.88
CA GLN A 87 13.68 2.50 -5.62
C GLN A 87 13.42 1.23 -4.83
N PHE A 88 14.14 0.17 -5.19
CA PHE A 88 14.27 -1.04 -4.41
C PHE A 88 15.72 -1.15 -3.93
N VAL A 89 15.91 -1.31 -2.62
CA VAL A 89 17.20 -1.16 -1.96
C VAL A 89 17.48 -2.38 -1.10
N PHE A 90 18.70 -2.91 -1.15
CA PHE A 90 19.13 -4.06 -0.34
C PHE A 90 20.08 -3.66 0.79
N GLY A 91 20.09 -4.47 1.85
CA GLY A 91 21.05 -4.40 2.94
C GLY A 91 20.94 -3.11 3.76
N ASP A 92 22.08 -2.65 4.25
CA ASP A 92 22.18 -1.48 5.15
C ASP A 92 22.06 -0.13 4.44
N GLN A 93 21.82 -0.14 3.13
CA GLN A 93 21.54 1.07 2.37
C GLN A 93 20.09 1.52 2.54
N VAL A 94 19.22 0.73 3.16
CA VAL A 94 17.80 1.10 3.35
C VAL A 94 17.68 2.33 4.25
N GLU A 95 18.38 2.32 5.38
CA GLU A 95 18.35 3.38 6.38
C GLU A 95 18.90 4.71 5.83
N THR A 96 19.82 4.68 4.85
CA THR A 96 20.40 5.89 4.23
C THR A 96 19.47 6.59 3.25
N ARG A 97 18.38 5.92 2.85
CA ARG A 97 17.46 6.39 1.80
C ARG A 97 16.16 6.98 2.35
N VAL A 98 15.93 6.88 3.65
CA VAL A 98 14.73 7.38 4.32
C VAL A 98 15.07 8.56 5.23
N ARG A 99 14.19 9.56 5.28
CA ARG A 99 14.32 10.69 6.20
C ARG A 99 13.67 10.35 7.54
N GLY A 100 14.34 10.71 8.63
CA GLY A 100 13.84 10.48 9.98
C GLY A 100 14.16 9.08 10.51
N LYS A 101 13.48 8.68 11.58
CA LYS A 101 13.70 7.38 12.23
C LYS A 101 12.72 6.35 11.66
N LEU A 102 13.24 5.18 11.30
CA LEU A 102 12.39 4.04 10.94
C LEU A 102 11.63 3.56 12.18
N ALA A 103 10.34 3.32 11.99
CA ALA A 103 9.51 2.63 12.97
C ALA A 103 9.45 1.15 12.60
N TYR A 104 9.77 0.30 13.57
CA TYR A 104 9.71 -1.15 13.40
C TYR A 104 8.45 -1.70 14.08
N VAL A 105 7.78 -2.63 13.38
CA VAL A 105 6.65 -3.40 13.88
C VAL A 105 7.03 -4.88 13.73
N PRO A 106 6.98 -5.68 14.81
CA PRO A 106 7.25 -7.11 14.71
C PRO A 106 6.27 -7.80 13.76
N SER A 107 6.80 -8.69 12.91
CA SER A 107 5.93 -9.57 12.13
C SER A 107 5.40 -10.70 12.99
N ILE A 108 4.14 -11.07 12.75
CA ILE A 108 3.46 -12.19 13.40
C ILE A 108 3.49 -13.47 12.55
N SER A 109 4.31 -13.51 11.48
CA SER A 109 4.44 -14.66 10.59
C SER A 109 5.87 -14.85 10.10
N SER A 110 6.31 -16.10 10.03
CA SER A 110 7.59 -16.47 9.39
C SER A 110 7.47 -16.70 7.88
N MET A 111 6.25 -16.74 7.34
CA MET A 111 5.97 -17.10 5.94
C MET A 111 5.46 -15.93 5.09
N SER A 112 5.08 -14.82 5.72
CA SER A 112 4.53 -13.64 5.06
C SER A 112 4.85 -12.38 5.84
N TRP A 113 4.86 -11.21 5.18
CA TRP A 113 5.01 -9.91 5.83
C TRP A 113 3.71 -9.48 6.54
N ARG A 114 3.28 -10.32 7.48
CA ARG A 114 2.05 -10.15 8.23
C ARG A 114 2.32 -9.42 9.54
N LEU A 115 1.53 -8.40 9.81
CA LEU A 115 1.56 -7.58 11.00
C LEU A 115 0.21 -7.69 11.72
N GLU A 116 0.22 -7.54 13.04
CA GLU A 116 -1.01 -7.38 13.82
C GLU A 116 -1.69 -6.07 13.44
N LEU A 117 -3.02 -6.08 13.26
CA LEU A 117 -3.83 -4.88 13.05
C LEU A 117 -4.82 -4.75 14.22
N SER A 118 -4.54 -3.83 15.14
CA SER A 118 -5.28 -3.71 16.41
C SER A 118 -6.42 -2.69 16.34
N ALA A 119 -6.34 -1.71 15.45
CA ALA A 119 -7.41 -0.75 15.23
C ALA A 119 -7.34 -0.05 13.87
N ILE A 120 -8.49 0.46 13.43
CA ILE A 120 -8.60 1.44 12.35
C ILE A 120 -9.33 2.67 12.88
N LEU A 121 -8.78 3.85 12.65
CA LEU A 121 -9.43 5.11 12.99
C LEU A 121 -9.78 5.85 11.69
N VAL A 122 -10.99 6.41 11.64
CA VAL A 122 -11.47 7.23 10.52
C VAL A 122 -12.08 8.50 11.12
N GLY A 123 -11.36 9.61 11.03
CA GLY A 123 -11.73 10.84 11.75
C GLY A 123 -11.85 10.58 13.26
N ASN A 124 -13.04 10.81 13.82
CA ASN A 124 -13.32 10.60 15.25
C ASN A 124 -13.75 9.17 15.60
N GLN A 125 -13.96 8.30 14.59
CA GLN A 125 -14.40 6.93 14.81
C GLN A 125 -13.20 6.02 15.01
N ARG A 126 -13.25 5.15 16.02
CA ARG A 126 -12.25 4.12 16.28
C ARG A 126 -12.90 2.74 16.24
N LEU A 127 -12.40 1.91 15.33
CA LEU A 127 -12.74 0.49 15.21
C LEU A 127 -11.62 -0.32 15.87
N THR A 128 -11.88 -0.88 17.05
CA THR A 128 -10.96 -1.83 17.68
C THR A 128 -11.17 -3.20 17.06
N LEU A 129 -10.08 -3.82 16.63
CA LEU A 129 -10.08 -5.10 15.93
C LEU A 129 -9.38 -6.14 16.80
N LYS A 130 -10.04 -7.30 16.98
CA LYS A 130 -9.49 -8.43 17.74
C LYS A 130 -9.18 -9.57 16.79
N ASP A 131 -7.96 -10.10 16.87
CA ASP A 131 -7.47 -11.21 16.03
C ASP A 131 -7.40 -10.85 14.53
N TRP A 132 -7.19 -9.56 14.22
CA TRP A 132 -6.97 -9.09 12.86
C TRP A 132 -5.50 -8.95 12.52
N SER A 133 -5.19 -9.08 11.24
CA SER A 133 -3.85 -8.89 10.71
C SER A 133 -3.89 -8.20 9.35
N ALA A 134 -2.79 -7.54 9.01
CA ALA A 134 -2.56 -6.94 7.71
C ALA A 134 -1.31 -7.57 7.09
N VAL A 135 -1.30 -7.73 5.76
CA VAL A 135 -0.12 -8.15 5.02
C VAL A 135 0.41 -6.95 4.24
N ILE A 136 1.70 -6.68 4.34
CA ILE A 136 2.37 -5.68 3.50
C ILE A 136 2.73 -6.35 2.18
N ASP A 137 2.04 -5.96 1.11
CA ASP A 137 2.16 -6.60 -0.20
C ASP A 137 2.32 -5.54 -1.31
N THR A 138 3.49 -5.55 -1.95
CA THR A 138 3.82 -4.63 -3.04
C THR A 138 3.13 -4.95 -4.36
N ALA A 139 2.46 -6.11 -4.47
CA ALA A 139 1.66 -6.46 -5.63
C ALA A 139 0.32 -5.69 -5.68
N TYR A 140 -0.10 -5.10 -4.56
CA TYR A 140 -1.32 -4.30 -4.48
C TYR A 140 -1.00 -2.81 -4.48
N LYS A 141 -1.78 -2.05 -5.26
CA LYS A 141 -1.65 -0.58 -5.40
C LYS A 141 -2.51 0.20 -4.41
N SER A 142 -3.21 -0.50 -3.53
CA SER A 142 -4.33 0.00 -2.71
C SER A 142 -4.46 -0.80 -1.42
N VAL A 143 -5.13 -0.24 -0.41
CA VAL A 143 -5.55 -1.01 0.76
C VAL A 143 -6.81 -1.82 0.43
N VAL A 144 -6.71 -3.14 0.56
CA VAL A 144 -7.84 -4.07 0.40
C VAL A 144 -8.36 -4.46 1.79
N LEU A 145 -9.67 -4.38 2.00
CA LEU A 145 -10.32 -4.79 3.24
C LEU A 145 -11.47 -5.76 2.96
N PRO A 146 -11.88 -6.58 3.94
CA PRO A 146 -13.11 -7.36 3.82
C PRO A 146 -14.31 -6.45 3.52
N MET A 147 -15.17 -6.89 2.60
CA MET A 147 -16.24 -6.08 2.02
C MET A 147 -17.06 -5.30 3.06
N LYS A 148 -17.52 -5.97 4.13
CA LYS A 148 -18.30 -5.31 5.21
C LYS A 148 -17.56 -4.15 5.87
N LEU A 149 -16.26 -4.31 6.10
CA LEU A 149 -15.41 -3.29 6.72
C LEU A 149 -15.12 -2.14 5.75
N ALA A 150 -14.84 -2.46 4.49
CA ALA A 150 -14.65 -1.46 3.44
C ALA A 150 -15.90 -0.62 3.23
N THR A 151 -17.09 -1.24 3.13
CA THR A 151 -18.38 -0.52 3.02
C THR A 151 -18.61 0.40 4.22
N TYR A 152 -18.33 -0.09 5.43
CA TYR A 152 -18.47 0.71 6.64
C TYR A 152 -17.54 1.94 6.63
N ILE A 153 -16.25 1.74 6.33
CA ILE A 153 -15.25 2.83 6.27
C ILE A 153 -15.61 3.82 5.16
N ASN A 154 -15.99 3.36 3.98
CA ASN A 154 -16.39 4.24 2.88
C ASN A 154 -17.67 5.02 3.21
N GLY A 155 -18.58 4.42 3.98
CA GLY A 155 -19.72 5.09 4.62
C GLY A 155 -19.30 6.27 5.49
N LEU A 156 -18.33 6.06 6.40
CA LEU A 156 -17.80 7.12 7.25
C LEU A 156 -17.11 8.25 6.46
N LEU A 157 -16.53 7.91 5.31
CA LEU A 157 -15.90 8.86 4.41
C LEU A 157 -16.91 9.64 3.55
N GLY A 158 -18.20 9.29 3.62
CA GLY A 158 -19.27 9.95 2.87
C GLY A 158 -19.28 9.59 1.39
N HIS A 159 -19.08 8.31 1.07
CA HIS A 159 -19.21 7.83 -0.31
C HIS A 159 -20.59 8.16 -0.89
N THR A 160 -20.63 8.52 -2.17
CA THR A 160 -21.84 8.96 -2.89
C THR A 160 -22.34 7.90 -3.88
N GLY A 161 -21.56 6.86 -4.13
CA GLY A 161 -21.92 5.78 -5.03
C GLY A 161 -20.77 4.80 -5.23
N THR A 162 -20.82 4.08 -6.35
CA THR A 162 -19.82 3.09 -6.75
C THR A 162 -19.61 3.13 -8.28
N ILE A 163 -18.37 2.93 -8.71
CA ILE A 163 -17.99 2.63 -10.10
C ILE A 163 -17.15 1.36 -10.04
N ASP A 164 -17.61 0.30 -10.71
CA ASP A 164 -17.03 -1.04 -10.62
C ASP A 164 -16.82 -1.47 -9.15
N ALA A 165 -15.60 -1.86 -8.79
CA ALA A 165 -15.21 -2.22 -7.43
C ALA A 165 -14.87 -1.02 -6.53
N PHE A 166 -14.98 0.22 -7.01
CA PHE A 166 -14.57 1.42 -6.28
C PHE A 166 -15.77 2.18 -5.73
N SER A 167 -15.65 2.68 -4.50
CA SER A 167 -16.58 3.69 -4.00
C SER A 167 -16.27 5.04 -4.63
N THR A 168 -17.29 5.86 -4.87
CA THR A 168 -17.11 7.23 -5.36
C THR A 168 -17.42 8.26 -4.28
N MET A 169 -16.90 9.47 -4.44
CA MET A 169 -17.20 10.60 -3.55
C MET A 169 -17.18 11.93 -4.29
N ASP A 170 -17.68 12.98 -3.63
CA ASP A 170 -17.70 14.35 -4.13
C ASP A 170 -16.33 15.03 -4.01
N CYS A 171 -15.67 15.31 -5.13
CA CYS A 171 -14.39 16.04 -5.21
C CYS A 171 -14.40 17.40 -4.50
N GLU A 172 -15.56 18.05 -4.48
CA GLU A 172 -15.72 19.44 -4.05
C GLU A 172 -16.23 19.52 -2.60
N ARG A 173 -16.10 18.42 -1.84
CA ARG A 173 -16.53 18.36 -0.45
C ARG A 173 -15.86 19.45 0.37
N ASN A 174 -16.66 20.45 0.76
CA ASN A 174 -16.27 21.49 1.69
C ASN A 174 -15.86 20.86 3.04
N GLY A 175 -14.62 21.10 3.47
CA GLY A 175 -14.04 20.59 4.73
C GLY A 175 -13.03 19.45 4.58
N GLY A 176 -12.78 18.97 3.36
CA GLY A 176 -11.80 17.90 3.10
C GLY A 176 -12.24 16.53 3.63
N TRP A 177 -11.30 15.60 3.70
CA TRP A 177 -11.55 14.24 4.18
C TRP A 177 -10.69 13.89 5.38
N PRO A 178 -11.22 13.11 6.33
CA PRO A 178 -10.49 12.78 7.54
C PRO A 178 -9.30 11.87 7.23
N ASP A 179 -8.31 11.87 8.11
CA ASP A 179 -7.25 10.87 8.02
C ASP A 179 -7.79 9.48 8.34
N ILE A 180 -7.19 8.47 7.71
CA ILE A 180 -7.39 7.06 8.07
C ILE A 180 -6.13 6.58 8.77
N THR A 181 -6.25 6.06 9.99
CA THR A 181 -5.12 5.53 10.75
C THR A 181 -5.26 4.03 10.94
N PHE A 182 -4.29 3.26 10.48
CA PHE A 182 -4.16 1.84 10.77
C PHE A 182 -3.19 1.67 11.94
N VAL A 183 -3.60 0.99 13.01
CA VAL A 183 -2.73 0.71 14.15
C VAL A 183 -2.12 -0.68 13.97
N LEU A 184 -0.86 -0.71 13.55
CA LEU A 184 -0.10 -1.92 13.28
C LEU A 184 0.74 -2.29 14.51
N GLY A 185 0.32 -3.32 15.23
CA GLY A 185 0.78 -3.59 16.60
C GLY A 185 0.52 -2.38 17.50
N ALA A 186 1.60 -1.72 17.97
CA ALA A 186 1.54 -0.49 18.77
C ALA A 186 1.85 0.79 17.97
N ARG A 187 1.94 0.72 16.64
CA ARG A 187 2.37 1.86 15.80
C ARG A 187 1.23 2.36 14.91
N PRO A 188 0.86 3.66 14.97
CA PRO A 188 -0.10 4.23 14.05
C PRO A 188 0.55 4.52 12.69
N LEU A 189 -0.08 4.05 11.61
CA LEU A 189 0.18 4.43 10.23
C LEU A 189 -0.97 5.33 9.76
N VAL A 190 -0.68 6.62 9.61
CA VAL A 190 -1.68 7.62 9.21
C VAL A 190 -1.63 7.83 7.70
N LEU A 191 -2.76 7.62 7.03
CA LEU A 191 -2.98 7.97 5.63
C LEU A 191 -3.78 9.27 5.55
N LYS A 192 -3.19 10.27 4.92
CA LYS A 192 -3.85 11.53 4.55
C LYS A 192 -4.77 11.31 3.35
N HIS A 193 -5.77 12.18 3.18
CA HIS A 193 -6.72 12.11 2.06
C HIS A 193 -6.05 11.96 0.69
N ALA A 194 -4.95 12.69 0.43
CA ALA A 194 -4.23 12.60 -0.84
C ALA A 194 -3.57 11.22 -1.11
N GLN A 195 -3.50 10.34 -0.10
CA GLN A 195 -2.87 9.02 -0.18
C GLN A 195 -3.86 7.88 -0.38
N TYR A 196 -5.15 8.08 -0.07
CA TYR A 196 -6.20 7.05 -0.24
C TYR A 196 -7.30 7.45 -1.24
N LEU A 197 -7.28 8.70 -1.73
CA LEU A 197 -8.19 9.19 -2.77
C LEU A 197 -7.54 9.18 -4.14
N ALA A 198 -8.29 8.72 -5.14
CA ALA A 198 -7.90 8.73 -6.54
C ALA A 198 -8.83 9.66 -7.32
N LYS A 199 -8.26 10.62 -8.07
CA LYS A 199 -9.05 11.38 -9.05
C LYS A 199 -9.16 10.57 -10.34
N VAL A 200 -10.37 10.31 -10.79
CA VAL A 200 -10.63 9.59 -12.04
C VAL A 200 -11.38 10.54 -12.97
N THR A 201 -10.84 10.74 -14.18
CA THR A 201 -11.55 11.47 -15.24
C THR A 201 -12.50 10.52 -15.95
N ALA A 202 -13.68 11.02 -16.32
CA ALA A 202 -14.69 10.21 -17.02
C ALA A 202 -14.31 9.88 -18.48
N ASP A 203 -13.14 10.33 -18.95
CA ASP A 203 -12.66 10.12 -20.31
C ASP A 203 -11.25 9.52 -20.29
N ALA A 204 -11.18 8.19 -20.36
CA ALA A 204 -10.05 7.49 -20.96
C ALA A 204 -10.62 6.17 -21.53
N PRO A 205 -10.56 5.95 -22.85
CA PRO A 205 -10.95 4.67 -23.45
C PRO A 205 -10.11 3.51 -22.93
#